data_AF-A0A2C9LEL3-F1
#
_entry.id   AF-A0A2C9LEL3-F1
#
_cell.length_a   1.000
_cell.length_b   1.000
_cell.length_c   1.000
_cell.angle_alpha   90.00
_cell.angle_beta   90.00
_cell.angle_gamma   90.00
#
_symmetry.space_group_name_H-M   'P 1'
#
loop_
_entity.id
_entity.type
_entity.pdbx_description
1 polymer ?
#
loop_
_entity_poly.entity_id
_entity_poly.type
_entity_poly.pdbx_seq_one_letter_code
_entity_poly.pdbx_strand_id
1 'polypeptide(L)'
;MRWKNIGETTTEEGHKLYYSGLPDVHEQGEVVNKVLKKDILIVQGDWNAKVGSDSYKTWKGTCGKYSNLSTNERGQRLLEFGKYNNLLLANTLGCHKKSRITIWHSPNGEHHNQIDYIMVQQRFKASIHTAKTRRFPGADIGSDHDLVMMTLQVHLKKVTKQGPTWIKFDLDKLKNPQVAAIFEAQVGGRFAALSILDSNDQDIDTQVNMLNTAVT
;
A
#
# COMPACT_ATOMS: atom_id res chain seq x y z
N MET A 1 -20.11 3.66 -3.17
CA MET A 1 -19.62 2.47 -3.92
C MET A 1 -19.57 1.30 -2.95
N ARG A 2 -20.27 0.19 -3.24
CA ARG A 2 -20.04 -1.08 -2.53
C ARG A 2 -19.11 -1.91 -3.39
N TRP A 3 -17.90 -2.15 -2.91
CA TRP A 3 -16.96 -3.08 -3.54
C TRP A 3 -17.62 -4.46 -3.57
N LYS A 4 -17.53 -5.16 -4.70
CA LYS A 4 -17.93 -6.56 -4.84
C LYS A 4 -16.66 -7.34 -5.17
N ASN A 5 -16.46 -8.52 -4.55
CA ASN A 5 -15.28 -9.39 -4.64
C ASN A 5 -14.06 -8.96 -3.80
N ILE A 6 -13.11 -9.89 -3.66
CA ILE A 6 -11.77 -9.64 -3.09
C ILE A 6 -10.81 -9.36 -4.24
N GLY A 7 -9.96 -8.34 -4.10
CA GLY A 7 -8.97 -8.01 -5.11
C GLY A 7 -7.82 -7.16 -4.56
N GLU A 8 -6.77 -7.09 -5.36
CA GLU A 8 -5.62 -6.20 -5.17
C GLU A 8 -5.57 -5.26 -6.38
N THR A 9 -5.38 -3.97 -6.13
CA THR A 9 -5.04 -2.99 -7.17
C THR A 9 -3.82 -2.20 -6.74
N THR A 10 -3.05 -1.70 -7.71
CA THR A 10 -1.89 -0.84 -7.44
C THR A 10 -2.21 0.57 -7.92
N THR A 11 -1.93 1.58 -7.11
CA THR A 11 -2.07 2.99 -7.51
C THR A 11 -1.02 3.36 -8.56
N GLU A 12 -1.23 4.48 -9.26
CA GLU A 12 -0.22 5.04 -10.18
C GLU A 12 1.14 5.29 -9.48
N GLU A 13 1.11 5.56 -8.17
CA GLU A 13 2.28 5.74 -7.31
C GLU A 13 2.92 4.43 -6.82
N GLY A 14 2.38 3.26 -7.18
CA GLY A 14 2.91 1.95 -6.80
C GLY A 14 2.43 1.41 -5.44
N HIS A 15 1.43 2.03 -4.80
CA HIS A 15 0.87 1.54 -3.54
C HIS A 15 -0.15 0.43 -3.78
N LYS A 16 -0.04 -0.66 -3.02
CA LYS A 16 -1.00 -1.78 -3.07
C LYS A 16 -2.22 -1.48 -2.22
N LEU A 17 -3.39 -1.54 -2.83
CA LEU A 17 -4.69 -1.45 -2.19
C LEU A 17 -5.38 -2.81 -2.26
N TYR A 18 -5.78 -3.33 -1.10
CA TYR A 18 -6.56 -4.55 -0.99
C TYR A 18 -8.02 -4.18 -0.69
N TYR A 19 -8.97 -4.77 -1.40
CA TYR A 19 -10.40 -4.58 -1.15
C TYR A 19 -11.10 -5.93 -1.01
N SER A 20 -12.17 -5.96 -0.23
CA SER A 20 -13.06 -7.11 -0.07
C SER A 20 -14.51 -6.65 0.01
N GLY A 21 -15.41 -7.38 -0.64
CA GLY A 21 -16.77 -6.91 -0.92
C GLY A 21 -17.87 -7.97 -0.86
N LEU A 22 -17.62 -9.12 -0.22
CA LEU A 22 -18.63 -10.17 -0.09
C LEU A 22 -19.40 -10.03 1.24
N PRO A 23 -20.74 -10.20 1.24
CA PRO A 23 -21.57 -9.99 2.41
C PRO A 23 -21.37 -11.01 3.54
N ASP A 24 -20.78 -12.18 3.28
CA ASP A 24 -20.88 -13.33 4.21
C ASP A 24 -19.56 -14.12 4.45
N VAL A 25 -18.39 -13.56 4.17
CA VAL A 25 -17.13 -14.29 4.39
C VAL A 25 -16.23 -13.61 5.42
N HIS A 26 -15.99 -14.31 6.54
CA HIS A 26 -15.01 -13.98 7.59
C HIS A 26 -13.53 -14.09 7.11
N GLU A 27 -13.25 -13.84 5.83
CA GLU A 27 -11.92 -13.96 5.21
C GLU A 27 -11.00 -12.75 5.46
N GLN A 28 -11.49 -11.75 6.20
CA GLN A 28 -10.74 -10.51 6.48
C GLN A 28 -9.38 -10.77 7.15
N GLY A 29 -9.25 -11.83 7.95
CA GLY A 29 -8.00 -12.21 8.60
C GLY A 29 -6.92 -12.73 7.62
N GLU A 30 -7.31 -13.39 6.53
CA GLU A 30 -6.34 -13.93 5.57
C GLU A 30 -5.66 -12.84 4.76
N VAL A 31 -6.38 -11.75 4.45
CA VAL A 31 -5.84 -10.60 3.71
C VAL A 31 -4.84 -9.82 4.57
N VAL A 32 -5.12 -9.66 5.86
CA VAL A 32 -4.21 -8.97 6.80
C VAL A 32 -2.85 -9.68 6.86
N ASN A 33 -2.83 -11.01 6.83
CA ASN A 33 -1.62 -11.80 6.90
C ASN A 33 -0.75 -11.75 5.62
N LYS A 34 -1.32 -11.32 4.48
CA LYS A 34 -0.58 -11.18 3.21
C LYS A 34 0.28 -9.92 3.16
N VAL A 35 0.03 -8.93 4.02
CA VAL A 35 0.76 -7.67 4.01
C VAL A 35 2.14 -7.84 4.61
N LEU A 36 3.17 -7.34 3.91
CA LEU A 36 4.55 -7.45 4.36
C LEU A 36 4.74 -6.71 5.68
N LYS A 37 5.54 -7.28 6.59
CA LYS A 37 5.85 -6.67 7.89
C LYS A 37 6.49 -5.29 7.80
N LYS A 38 7.06 -4.89 6.67
CA LYS A 38 7.63 -3.55 6.46
C LYS A 38 6.59 -2.49 6.07
N ASP A 39 5.41 -2.92 5.62
CA ASP A 39 4.37 -2.02 5.11
C ASP A 39 3.44 -1.56 6.25
N ILE A 40 2.78 -0.43 6.01
CA ILE A 40 1.77 0.12 6.91
C ILE A 40 0.41 -0.40 6.45
N LEU A 41 -0.21 -1.28 7.24
CA LEU A 41 -1.59 -1.70 7.01
C LEU A 41 -2.56 -0.71 7.65
N ILE A 42 -3.47 -0.23 6.81
CA ILE A 42 -4.64 0.55 7.19
C ILE A 42 -5.85 -0.21 6.66
N VAL A 43 -6.80 -0.53 7.55
CA VAL A 43 -8.08 -1.14 7.19
C VAL A 43 -9.16 -0.11 7.44
N GLN A 44 -9.94 0.25 6.43
CA GLN A 44 -11.01 1.24 6.57
C GLN A 44 -12.29 0.77 5.89
N GLY A 45 -13.42 1.26 6.39
CA GLY A 45 -14.72 1.05 5.76
C GLY A 45 -15.89 1.11 6.74
N ASP A 46 -17.06 0.80 6.21
CA ASP A 46 -18.29 0.62 6.97
C ASP A 46 -18.32 -0.79 7.57
N TRP A 47 -18.31 -0.87 8.90
CA TRP A 47 -18.37 -2.13 9.64
C TRP A 47 -19.76 -2.44 10.18
N ASN A 48 -20.71 -1.50 10.03
CA ASN A 48 -22.04 -1.57 10.62
C ASN A 48 -22.02 -1.98 12.11
N ALA A 49 -20.99 -1.54 12.82
CA ALA A 49 -20.65 -1.92 14.18
C ALA A 49 -20.62 -0.67 15.06
N LYS A 50 -21.06 -0.78 16.32
CA LYS A 50 -20.96 0.31 17.28
C LYS A 50 -19.97 -0.08 18.35
N VAL A 51 -18.84 0.63 18.39
CA VAL A 51 -17.88 0.58 19.50
C VAL A 51 -18.12 1.78 20.39
N GLY A 52 -18.35 1.54 21.67
CA GLY A 52 -18.65 2.56 22.66
C GLY A 52 -17.51 2.82 23.64
N SER A 53 -17.70 3.84 24.47
CA SER A 53 -16.76 4.20 25.54
C SER A 53 -16.62 3.13 26.63
N ASP A 54 -17.63 2.26 26.77
CA ASP A 54 -17.65 1.07 27.63
C ASP A 54 -16.53 0.07 27.30
N SER A 55 -16.16 -0.04 26.02
CA SER A 55 -15.15 -0.99 25.56
C SER A 55 -13.71 -0.57 25.86
N TYR A 56 -13.44 0.71 26.12
CA TYR A 56 -12.07 1.23 26.28
C TYR A 56 -11.27 0.52 27.38
N LYS A 57 -11.91 0.24 28.52
CA LYS A 57 -11.23 -0.38 29.67
C LYS A 57 -10.90 -1.86 29.40
N THR A 58 -11.80 -2.56 28.71
CA THR A 58 -11.69 -4.00 28.40
C THR A 58 -10.71 -4.23 27.24
N TRP A 59 -10.79 -3.41 26.19
CA TRP A 59 -10.06 -3.57 24.94
C TRP A 59 -8.86 -2.62 24.82
N LYS A 60 -8.00 -2.63 25.85
CA LYS A 60 -6.82 -1.76 25.93
C LYS A 60 -5.93 -1.93 24.70
N GLY A 61 -5.66 -0.81 24.02
CA GLY A 61 -4.79 -0.76 22.85
C GLY A 61 -5.49 -0.99 21.51
N THR A 62 -6.74 -1.47 21.52
CA THR A 62 -7.55 -1.72 20.31
C THR A 62 -8.53 -0.59 20.02
N CYS A 63 -9.09 0.04 21.05
CA CYS A 63 -9.96 1.21 20.87
C CYS A 63 -9.63 2.35 21.86
N GLY A 64 -10.13 3.54 21.56
CA GLY A 64 -10.07 4.73 22.39
C GLY A 64 -11.40 4.99 23.13
N LYS A 65 -11.42 6.10 23.88
CA LYS A 65 -12.56 6.48 24.74
C LYS A 65 -13.66 7.25 24.01
N TYR A 66 -13.36 7.82 22.85
CA TYR A 66 -14.17 8.87 22.23
C TYR A 66 -14.85 8.33 20.98
N SER A 67 -15.97 7.64 21.19
CA SER A 67 -16.76 6.96 20.15
C SER A 67 -18.25 7.02 20.52
N ASN A 68 -19.04 6.02 20.12
CA ASN A 68 -20.42 5.84 20.57
C ASN A 68 -20.52 5.70 22.11
N LEU A 69 -21.76 5.71 22.62
CA LEU A 69 -22.01 5.55 24.06
C LEU A 69 -21.76 4.11 24.51
N SER A 70 -22.32 3.13 23.79
CA SER A 70 -22.25 1.71 24.11
C SER A 70 -21.78 0.87 22.91
N THR A 71 -21.23 -0.30 23.23
CA THR A 71 -20.78 -1.28 22.25
C THR A 71 -21.88 -2.29 21.95
N ASN A 72 -22.18 -2.56 20.67
CA ASN A 72 -23.10 -3.62 20.28
C ASN A 72 -22.36 -4.93 19.96
N GLU A 73 -23.09 -6.02 19.71
CA GLU A 73 -22.49 -7.33 19.41
C GLU A 73 -21.51 -7.29 18.22
N ARG A 74 -21.88 -6.59 17.14
CA ARG A 74 -21.01 -6.38 15.97
C ARG A 74 -19.75 -5.58 16.34
N GLY A 75 -19.87 -4.64 17.27
CA GLY A 75 -18.76 -3.89 17.86
C GLY A 75 -17.80 -4.80 18.64
N GLN A 76 -18.30 -5.78 19.39
CA GLN A 76 -17.45 -6.77 20.06
C GLN A 76 -16.66 -7.60 19.04
N ARG A 77 -17.31 -8.09 17.97
CA ARG A 77 -16.62 -8.82 16.89
C ARG A 77 -15.55 -7.97 16.19
N LEU A 78 -15.83 -6.69 15.97
CA LEU A 78 -14.85 -5.75 15.44
C LEU A 78 -13.64 -5.57 16.38
N LEU A 79 -13.89 -5.51 17.69
CA LEU A 79 -12.83 -5.40 18.70
C LEU A 79 -12.00 -6.69 18.81
N GLU A 80 -12.63 -7.86 18.71
CA GLU A 80 -11.96 -9.17 18.61
C GLU A 80 -11.06 -9.22 17.38
N PHE A 81 -11.59 -8.86 16.21
CA PHE A 81 -10.82 -8.76 14.97
C PHE A 81 -9.63 -7.81 15.11
N GLY A 82 -9.87 -6.61 15.66
CA GLY A 82 -8.83 -5.62 15.87
C GLY A 82 -7.75 -6.12 16.83
N LYS A 83 -8.15 -6.74 17.94
CA LYS A 83 -7.23 -7.30 18.93
C LYS A 83 -6.38 -8.44 18.37
N TYR A 84 -7.01 -9.38 17.66
CA TYR A 84 -6.34 -10.53 17.04
C TYR A 84 -5.27 -10.08 16.05
N ASN A 85 -5.57 -9.04 15.25
CA ASN A 85 -4.67 -8.54 14.20
C ASN A 85 -3.75 -7.40 14.65
N ASN A 86 -3.70 -7.07 15.95
CA ASN A 86 -2.97 -5.92 16.49
C ASN A 86 -3.31 -4.59 15.78
N LEU A 87 -4.58 -4.40 15.45
CA LEU A 87 -5.14 -3.19 14.86
C LEU A 87 -5.82 -2.33 15.94
N LEU A 88 -5.70 -1.01 15.76
CA LEU A 88 -6.26 0.02 16.61
C LEU A 88 -7.24 0.87 15.82
N LEU A 89 -8.45 1.07 16.37
CA LEU A 89 -9.49 1.94 15.81
C LEU A 89 -9.08 3.41 16.01
N ALA A 90 -8.44 4.00 15.01
CA ALA A 90 -7.82 5.33 15.05
C ALA A 90 -8.82 6.45 15.32
N ASN A 91 -10.00 6.39 14.69
CA ASN A 91 -11.07 7.39 14.84
C ASN A 91 -11.87 7.28 16.15
N THR A 92 -11.41 6.46 17.11
CA THR A 92 -11.95 6.42 18.50
C THR A 92 -11.00 7.06 19.52
N LEU A 93 -9.81 7.49 19.10
CA LEU A 93 -8.75 8.01 19.97
C LEU A 93 -8.91 9.49 20.32
N GLY A 94 -9.56 10.27 19.46
CA GLY A 94 -9.56 11.73 19.55
C GLY A 94 -10.74 12.29 20.34
N CYS A 95 -10.44 13.15 21.33
CA CYS A 95 -11.45 13.93 22.04
C CYS A 95 -12.01 15.02 21.13
N HIS A 96 -12.99 14.65 20.30
CA HIS A 96 -13.65 15.57 19.38
C HIS A 96 -15.06 15.92 19.86
N LYS A 97 -15.61 17.02 19.35
CA LYS A 97 -17.03 17.34 19.53
C LYS A 97 -17.88 16.21 18.93
N LYS A 98 -19.04 15.91 19.51
CA LYS A 98 -19.94 14.83 19.06
C LYS A 98 -20.29 14.92 17.56
N SER A 99 -20.45 16.13 17.03
CA SER A 99 -20.70 16.42 15.60
C SER A 99 -19.54 16.06 14.65
N ARG A 100 -18.36 15.73 15.18
CA ARG A 100 -17.16 15.28 14.45
C ARG A 100 -16.85 13.79 14.68
N ILE A 101 -17.69 13.09 15.44
CA ILE A 101 -17.58 11.66 15.73
C ILE A 101 -18.70 10.89 15.01
N THR A 102 -19.92 11.43 15.02
CA THR A 102 -21.05 10.88 14.26
C THR A 102 -20.74 10.91 12.77
N ILE A 103 -21.02 9.79 12.09
CA ILE A 103 -20.70 9.61 10.66
C ILE A 103 -21.93 9.14 9.88
N TRP A 104 -22.77 8.30 10.46
CA TRP A 104 -24.00 7.84 9.83
C TRP A 104 -25.21 8.57 10.41
N HIS A 105 -26.12 8.98 9.53
CA HIS A 105 -27.34 9.71 9.83
C HIS A 105 -28.55 8.90 9.36
N SER A 106 -29.49 8.61 10.26
CA SER A 106 -30.74 7.99 9.83
C SER A 106 -31.52 8.92 8.90
N PRO A 107 -32.31 8.39 7.94
CA PRO A 107 -33.12 9.22 7.03
C PRO A 107 -34.09 10.16 7.75
N ASN A 108 -34.53 9.80 8.96
CA ASN A 108 -35.41 10.61 9.80
C ASN A 108 -34.64 11.58 10.73
N GLY A 109 -33.30 11.56 10.74
CA GLY A 109 -32.46 12.43 11.56
C GLY A 109 -32.41 12.12 13.06
N GLU A 110 -33.09 11.07 13.53
CA GLU A 110 -33.16 10.74 14.96
C GLU A 110 -31.92 10.00 15.49
N HIS A 111 -31.23 9.27 14.62
CA HIS A 111 -30.13 8.40 14.99
C HIS A 111 -28.84 8.79 14.29
N HIS A 112 -27.79 8.79 15.09
CA HIS A 112 -26.48 9.31 14.76
C HIS A 112 -25.44 8.36 15.34
N ASN A 113 -24.72 7.65 14.47
CA ASN A 113 -23.80 6.60 14.90
C ASN A 113 -22.43 6.76 14.22
N GLN A 114 -21.39 6.30 14.91
CA GLN A 114 -20.11 5.97 14.29
C GLN A 114 -20.12 4.48 13.96
N ILE A 115 -20.15 4.16 12.66
CA ILE A 115 -20.12 2.78 12.14
C ILE A 115 -19.01 2.54 11.11
N ASP A 116 -18.43 3.63 10.58
CA ASP A 116 -17.22 3.61 9.79
C ASP A 116 -15.98 3.73 10.67
N TYR A 117 -15.00 2.86 10.44
CA TYR A 117 -13.77 2.82 11.22
C TYR A 117 -12.55 2.85 10.34
N ILE A 118 -11.52 3.56 10.82
CA ILE A 118 -10.17 3.52 10.26
C ILE A 118 -9.31 2.81 11.30
N MET A 119 -8.80 1.64 10.93
CA MET A 119 -7.94 0.81 11.77
C MET A 119 -6.51 0.84 11.26
N VAL A 120 -5.56 0.96 12.18
CA VAL A 120 -4.13 1.02 11.88
C VAL A 120 -3.41 0.03 12.77
N GLN A 121 -2.34 -0.61 12.29
CA GLN A 121 -1.51 -1.45 13.16
C GLN A 121 -1.02 -0.66 14.38
N GLN A 122 -1.14 -1.26 15.55
CA GLN A 122 -0.90 -0.62 16.84
C GLN A 122 0.52 -0.06 16.98
N ARG A 123 1.51 -0.68 16.31
CA ARG A 123 2.89 -0.17 16.28
C ARG A 123 3.03 1.21 15.63
N PHE A 124 2.13 1.58 14.72
CA PHE A 124 2.10 2.89 14.07
C PHE A 124 1.17 3.89 14.78
N LYS A 125 0.72 3.59 16.00
CA LYS A 125 -0.14 4.49 16.78
C LYS A 125 0.46 5.90 16.92
N ALA A 126 1.77 6.01 17.12
CA ALA A 126 2.44 7.30 17.25
C ALA A 126 2.42 8.14 15.96
N SER A 127 2.25 7.50 14.81
CA SER A 127 2.12 8.17 13.51
C SER A 127 0.71 8.74 13.28
N ILE A 128 -0.30 8.38 14.09
CA ILE A 128 -1.66 8.85 13.88
C ILE A 128 -1.78 10.28 14.39
N HIS A 129 -2.14 11.21 13.51
CA HIS A 129 -2.48 12.57 13.90
C HIS A 129 -3.91 12.61 14.46
N THR A 130 -4.07 12.23 15.72
CA THR A 130 -5.36 12.06 16.40
C THR A 130 -6.29 13.27 16.24
N ALA A 131 -5.79 14.50 16.34
CA ALA A 131 -6.58 15.72 16.19
C ALA A 131 -7.15 15.94 14.76
N LYS A 132 -6.57 15.29 13.75
CA LYS A 132 -7.01 15.33 12.34
C LYS A 132 -7.71 14.03 11.92
N THR A 133 -7.93 13.11 12.85
CA THR A 133 -8.60 11.82 12.59
C THR A 133 -10.04 11.90 13.08
N ARG A 134 -10.98 12.23 12.20
CA ARG A 134 -12.39 12.55 12.52
C ARG A 134 -13.27 12.61 11.28
N ARG A 135 -14.59 12.74 11.50
CA ARG A 135 -15.56 13.08 10.46
C ARG A 135 -15.30 14.47 9.85
N PHE A 136 -15.46 14.56 8.54
CA PHE A 136 -15.29 15.77 7.74
C PHE A 136 -16.65 16.25 7.18
N PRO A 137 -17.31 17.23 7.86
CA PRO A 137 -18.60 17.77 7.45
C PRO A 137 -18.59 18.59 6.17
N GLY A 138 -17.42 19.01 5.69
CA GLY A 138 -17.33 19.94 4.55
C GLY A 138 -17.44 19.26 3.19
N ALA A 139 -17.59 17.93 3.15
CA ALA A 139 -17.73 17.18 1.91
C ALA A 139 -19.21 16.91 1.65
N ASP A 140 -19.73 17.43 0.55
CA ASP A 140 -21.05 17.06 0.04
C ASP A 140 -20.91 15.80 -0.82
N ILE A 141 -21.42 14.68 -0.31
CA ILE A 141 -21.23 13.34 -0.89
C ILE A 141 -22.54 12.64 -1.26
N GLY A 142 -23.70 13.28 -1.04
CA GLY A 142 -25.01 12.72 -1.41
C GLY A 142 -25.30 11.34 -0.79
N SER A 143 -24.79 11.08 0.42
CA SER A 143 -24.89 9.80 1.13
C SER A 143 -25.42 10.02 2.54
N ASP A 144 -26.01 8.99 3.15
CA ASP A 144 -26.37 8.95 4.58
C ASP A 144 -25.15 8.75 5.50
N HIS A 145 -23.99 8.49 4.91
CA HIS A 145 -22.68 8.52 5.56
C HIS A 145 -21.95 9.83 5.26
N ASP A 146 -21.23 10.33 6.26
CA ASP A 146 -20.24 11.39 6.14
C ASP A 146 -18.84 10.86 5.79
N LEU A 147 -18.00 11.72 5.21
CA LEU A 147 -16.60 11.40 4.99
C LEU A 147 -15.83 11.29 6.32
N VAL A 148 -15.08 10.21 6.50
CA VAL A 148 -14.10 10.06 7.61
C VAL A 148 -12.70 10.22 7.06
N MET A 149 -11.88 11.03 7.73
CA MET A 149 -10.49 11.21 7.33
C MET A 149 -9.54 10.91 8.49
N MET A 150 -8.36 10.42 8.14
CA MET A 150 -7.21 10.24 9.03
C MET A 150 -5.98 10.87 8.38
N THR A 151 -5.17 11.57 9.17
CA THR A 151 -3.85 12.01 8.74
C THR A 151 -2.79 11.16 9.43
N LEU A 152 -1.89 10.56 8.65
CA LEU A 152 -0.77 9.78 9.14
C LEU A 152 0.54 10.55 8.94
N GLN A 153 1.35 10.64 9.99
CA GLN A 153 2.68 11.23 9.98
C GLN A 153 3.73 10.12 9.83
N VAL A 154 4.29 10.01 8.62
CA VAL A 154 5.31 9.02 8.28
C VAL A 154 6.63 9.71 7.97
N HIS A 155 7.71 9.17 8.54
CA HIS A 155 9.07 9.58 8.19
C HIS A 155 9.65 8.54 7.24
N LEU A 156 9.65 8.86 5.94
CA LEU A 156 10.18 7.96 4.92
C LEU A 156 11.69 8.13 4.81
N LYS A 157 12.42 7.02 4.72
CA LYS A 157 13.85 7.06 4.38
C LYS A 157 13.98 7.45 2.91
N LYS A 158 14.77 8.49 2.63
CA LYS A 158 15.14 8.83 1.25
C LYS A 158 15.89 7.65 0.64
N VAL A 159 15.36 7.09 -0.45
CA VAL A 159 16.07 6.10 -1.26
C VAL A 159 17.09 6.86 -2.09
N THR A 160 18.35 6.85 -1.66
CA THR A 160 19.45 7.30 -2.52
C THR A 160 19.72 6.21 -3.53
N LYS A 161 19.53 6.50 -4.84
CA LYS A 161 20.09 5.66 -5.89
C LYS A 161 21.58 5.53 -5.60
N GLN A 162 22.08 4.31 -5.39
CA GLN A 162 23.51 4.09 -5.42
C GLN A 162 23.97 4.61 -6.79
N GLY A 163 24.96 5.52 -6.79
CA GLY A 163 25.56 5.98 -8.05
C GLY A 163 26.05 4.77 -8.86
N PRO A 164 26.33 4.92 -10.16
CA PRO A 164 26.86 3.83 -10.95
C PRO A 164 28.04 3.21 -10.20
N THR A 165 27.91 1.94 -9.81
CA THR A 165 29.02 1.19 -9.26
C THR A 165 30.03 1.08 -10.38
N TRP A 166 31.09 1.89 -10.32
CA TRP A 166 32.15 1.83 -11.30
C TRP A 166 32.79 0.44 -11.21
N ILE A 167 32.50 -0.39 -12.21
CA ILE A 167 33.08 -1.72 -12.33
C ILE A 167 34.54 -1.50 -12.75
N LYS A 168 35.48 -1.74 -11.82
CA LYS A 168 36.90 -1.75 -12.15
C LYS A 168 37.23 -3.11 -12.77
N PHE A 169 37.51 -3.14 -14.07
CA PHE A 169 37.98 -4.34 -14.73
C PHE A 169 39.40 -4.68 -14.27
N ASP A 170 39.65 -5.95 -13.99
CA ASP A 170 40.99 -6.48 -13.71
C ASP A 170 41.75 -6.65 -15.03
N LEU A 171 42.38 -5.57 -15.48
CA LEU A 171 43.14 -5.53 -16.72
C LEU A 171 44.45 -6.33 -16.65
N ASP A 172 44.94 -6.66 -15.44
CA ASP A 172 46.17 -7.46 -15.29
C ASP A 172 45.98 -8.88 -15.83
N LYS A 173 44.76 -9.42 -15.79
CA LYS A 173 44.43 -10.71 -16.40
C LYS A 173 44.62 -10.74 -17.91
N LEU A 174 44.52 -9.59 -18.60
CA LEU A 174 44.75 -9.49 -20.04
C LEU A 174 46.24 -9.52 -20.41
N LYS A 175 47.17 -9.44 -19.44
CA LYS A 175 48.61 -9.65 -19.70
C LYS A 175 48.93 -11.12 -20.01
N ASN A 176 48.06 -12.06 -19.63
CA ASN A 176 48.21 -13.45 -20.01
C ASN A 176 47.75 -13.65 -21.47
N PRO A 177 48.62 -14.11 -22.38
CA PRO A 177 48.29 -14.27 -23.79
C PRO A 177 47.07 -15.17 -24.06
N GLN A 178 46.89 -16.23 -23.25
CA GLN A 178 45.75 -17.14 -23.40
C GLN A 178 44.44 -16.47 -23.01
N VAL A 179 44.44 -15.66 -21.95
CA VAL A 179 43.26 -14.93 -21.48
C VAL A 179 42.90 -13.80 -22.46
N ALA A 180 43.91 -13.12 -23.00
CA ALA A 180 43.73 -12.12 -24.05
C ALA A 180 43.09 -12.72 -25.31
N ALA A 181 43.59 -13.87 -25.79
CA ALA A 181 43.05 -14.54 -26.98
C ALA A 181 41.60 -15.03 -26.78
N ILE A 182 41.27 -15.58 -25.61
CA ILE A 182 39.89 -16.00 -25.28
C ILE A 182 38.97 -14.78 -25.21
N PHE A 183 39.42 -13.71 -24.57
CA PHE A 183 38.65 -12.46 -24.48
C PHE A 183 38.43 -11.84 -25.85
N GLU A 184 39.47 -11.77 -26.69
CA GLU A 184 39.39 -11.28 -28.06
C GLU A 184 38.45 -12.12 -28.92
N ALA A 185 38.50 -13.46 -28.83
CA ALA A 185 37.57 -14.33 -29.54
C ALA A 185 36.11 -14.13 -29.06
N GLN A 186 35.91 -13.93 -27.77
CA GLN A 186 34.57 -13.76 -27.19
C GLN A 186 33.98 -12.37 -27.47
N VAL A 187 34.82 -11.33 -27.47
CA VAL A 187 34.44 -9.96 -27.80
C VAL A 187 34.30 -9.81 -29.31
N GLY A 188 35.32 -10.20 -30.08
CA GLY A 188 35.32 -10.20 -31.53
C GLY A 188 34.19 -11.04 -32.12
N GLY A 189 33.88 -12.21 -31.55
CA GLY A 189 32.74 -13.03 -31.98
C GLY A 189 31.38 -12.35 -31.76
N ARG A 190 31.22 -11.59 -30.68
CA ARG A 190 29.99 -10.79 -30.43
C ARG A 190 29.87 -9.58 -31.35
N PHE A 191 30.98 -9.09 -31.88
CA PHE A 191 31.03 -7.95 -32.79
C PHE A 191 31.33 -8.34 -34.24
N ALA A 192 31.37 -9.64 -34.56
CA ALA A 192 31.67 -10.14 -35.89
C ALA A 192 30.66 -9.61 -36.93
N ALA A 193 29.40 -9.48 -36.54
CA ALA A 193 28.36 -8.87 -37.37
C ALA A 193 28.67 -7.41 -37.76
N LEU A 194 29.39 -6.65 -36.92
CA LEU A 194 29.80 -5.27 -37.21
C LEU A 194 30.97 -5.20 -38.19
N SER A 195 31.76 -6.28 -38.35
CA SER A 195 32.84 -6.35 -39.34
C SER A 195 32.31 -6.54 -40.77
N ILE A 196 31.06 -6.98 -40.92
CA ILE A 196 30.38 -7.15 -42.21
C ILE A 196 29.94 -5.79 -42.78
N LEU A 197 29.75 -4.79 -41.91
CA LEU A 197 29.29 -3.45 -42.27
C LEU A 197 30.35 -2.53 -42.89
N ASP A 198 31.63 -2.93 -42.89
CA ASP A 198 32.74 -2.12 -43.41
C ASP A 198 32.89 -2.20 -44.95
N SER A 199 31.89 -2.77 -45.62
CA SER A 199 31.80 -2.78 -47.08
C SER A 199 31.08 -1.51 -47.56
N ASN A 200 31.72 -0.78 -48.48
CA ASN A 200 31.38 0.56 -49.02
C ASN A 200 29.97 0.74 -49.65
N ASP A 201 28.99 -0.11 -49.35
CA ASP A 201 27.62 0.02 -49.86
C ASP A 201 26.85 1.12 -49.13
N GLN A 202 26.37 2.10 -49.91
CA GLN A 202 25.67 3.30 -49.42
C GLN A 202 24.21 3.07 -49.00
N ASP A 203 23.72 1.83 -48.98
CA ASP A 203 22.33 1.53 -48.64
C ASP A 203 22.16 0.95 -47.22
N ILE A 204 21.53 1.75 -46.37
CA ILE A 204 21.33 1.49 -44.93
C ILE A 204 20.43 0.27 -44.70
N ASP A 205 19.40 0.08 -45.53
CA ASP A 205 18.47 -1.05 -45.37
C ASP A 205 19.14 -2.40 -45.67
N THR A 206 20.03 -2.42 -46.66
CA THR A 206 20.83 -3.61 -46.99
C THR A 206 21.81 -3.96 -45.85
N GLN A 207 22.44 -2.95 -45.25
CA GLN A 207 23.32 -3.12 -44.08
C GLN A 207 22.58 -3.68 -42.85
N VAL A 208 21.39 -3.15 -42.55
CA VAL A 208 20.57 -3.60 -41.41
C VAL A 208 20.11 -5.05 -41.57
N ASN A 209 19.72 -5.45 -42.78
CA ASN A 209 19.30 -6.83 -43.06
C ASN A 209 20.47 -7.82 -42.97
N MET A 210 21.65 -7.46 -43.45
CA MET A 210 22.87 -8.27 -43.30
C MET A 210 23.26 -8.45 -41.82
N LEU A 211 23.18 -7.37 -41.02
CA LEU A 211 23.47 -7.44 -39.59
C LEU A 211 22.48 -8.37 -38.86
N ASN A 212 21.18 -8.23 -39.12
CA ASN A 212 20.16 -9.07 -38.49
C ASN A 212 20.33 -10.55 -38.84
N THR A 213 20.74 -10.85 -40.06
CA THR A 213 21.01 -12.23 -40.51
C THR A 213 22.24 -12.83 -39.84
N ALA A 214 23.29 -12.04 -39.60
CA ALA A 214 24.53 -12.50 -38.95
C ALA A 214 24.42 -12.63 -37.42
N VAL A 215 23.41 -12.02 -36.80
CA VAL A 215 23.16 -12.05 -35.34
C VAL A 215 22.25 -13.21 -34.93
N THR A 216 21.60 -13.90 -35.89
CA THR A 216 20.70 -15.04 -35.65
C THR A 216 21.47 -16.36 -35.71
#